data_AF-A0AAV2SVY7-F1
#
_entry.id   AF-A0AAV2SVY7-F1
#
_cell.length_a   1.000
_cell.length_b   1.000
_cell.length_c   1.000
_cell.angle_alpha   90.00
_cell.angle_beta   90.00
_cell.angle_gamma   90.00
#
_symmetry.space_group_name_H-M   'P 1'
#
loop_
_entity.id
_entity.type
_entity.pdbx_description
1 polymer ?
#
loop_
_entity_poly.entity_id
_entity_poly.type
_entity_poly.pdbx_seq_one_letter_code
_entity_poly.pdbx_strand_id
1 'polypeptide(L)'
;GEHYSPGMFTPCNSMITLDTGMTVTLISPDYPGPYPALTFCRWLYQGSSEEVEMMISCEEFDLEPDAGEGLCWLGDYLQITKSADFEDFEMYCGDVGPSGVVSKWIEAKFWSNIWNNEFDGFNCTITAVANTGNSTSGGSIDVSSSLPPPVSSQTK
;
A
#
# COMPACT_ATOMS: atom_id res chain seq x y z
N GLY A 1 26.16 -2.36 -8.85
CA GLY A 1 24.77 -2.60 -8.45
C GLY A 1 24.30 -1.31 -7.85
N GLU A 2 23.23 -0.72 -8.38
CA GLU A 2 22.73 0.54 -7.83
C GLU A 2 22.12 0.26 -6.46
N HIS A 3 22.69 0.89 -5.43
CA HIS A 3 22.19 0.85 -4.07
C HIS A 3 21.04 1.85 -3.99
N TYR A 4 19.80 1.36 -3.91
CA TYR A 4 18.60 2.22 -3.86
C TYR A 4 18.43 2.83 -2.47
N SER A 5 18.15 4.14 -2.44
CA SER A 5 17.99 4.96 -1.23
C SER A 5 16.50 5.08 -0.85
N PRO A 6 16.15 5.34 0.43
CA PRO A 6 14.76 5.58 0.83
C PRO A 6 14.12 6.75 0.07
N GLY A 7 12.89 6.58 -0.41
CA GLY A 7 12.11 7.64 -1.08
C GLY A 7 12.34 7.72 -2.60
N MET A 8 12.61 6.59 -3.25
CA MET A 8 12.82 6.56 -4.70
C MET A 8 11.52 6.77 -5.47
N PHE A 9 11.49 7.78 -6.33
CA PHE A 9 10.40 7.98 -7.29
C PHE A 9 10.41 6.87 -8.36
N THR A 10 9.24 6.28 -8.61
CA THR A 10 9.08 5.22 -9.60
C THR A 10 8.46 5.76 -10.89
N PRO A 11 9.21 5.80 -12.00
CA PRO A 11 8.68 6.25 -13.29
C PRO A 11 7.50 5.39 -13.77
N CYS A 12 6.57 6.01 -14.49
CA CYS A 12 5.47 5.33 -15.18
C CYS A 12 6.00 4.16 -16.05
N ASN A 13 5.31 3.01 -16.02
CA ASN A 13 5.69 1.78 -16.74
C ASN A 13 6.92 1.04 -16.19
N SER A 14 7.23 1.22 -14.91
CA SER A 14 8.34 0.51 -14.25
C SER A 14 7.93 -0.82 -13.62
N MET A 15 8.93 -1.68 -13.44
CA MET A 15 8.87 -2.90 -12.64
C MET A 15 10.02 -2.88 -11.65
N ILE A 16 9.71 -2.93 -10.35
CA ILE A 16 10.70 -2.79 -9.27
C ILE A 16 10.58 -3.99 -8.33
N THR A 17 11.73 -4.52 -7.92
CA THR A 17 11.82 -5.49 -6.83
C THR A 17 12.28 -4.76 -5.57
N LEU A 18 11.58 -4.93 -4.46
CA LEU A 18 11.85 -4.24 -3.20
C LEU A 18 12.40 -5.18 -2.14
N ASP A 19 13.50 -4.78 -1.49
CA ASP A 19 14.00 -5.43 -0.28
C ASP A 19 13.33 -4.83 0.97
N THR A 20 13.34 -5.57 2.09
CA THR A 20 12.89 -5.05 3.38
C THR A 20 13.56 -3.72 3.72
N GLY A 21 12.76 -2.75 4.15
CA GLY A 21 13.20 -1.41 4.52
C GLY A 21 13.29 -0.44 3.35
N MET A 22 13.05 -0.89 2.11
CA MET A 22 12.92 0.02 0.97
C MET A 22 11.58 0.73 0.97
N THR A 23 11.60 2.00 0.58
CA THR A 23 10.41 2.82 0.37
C THR A 23 10.52 3.49 -0.99
N VAL A 24 9.45 3.41 -1.77
CA VAL A 24 9.33 4.02 -3.10
C VAL A 24 8.06 4.84 -3.19
N THR A 25 8.04 5.83 -4.07
CA THR A 25 6.87 6.64 -4.36
C THR A 25 6.42 6.44 -5.80
N LEU A 26 5.10 6.52 -6.02
CA LEU A 26 4.49 6.63 -7.33
C LEU A 26 3.56 7.84 -7.32
N ILE A 27 3.72 8.68 -8.33
CA ILE A 27 2.91 9.89 -8.48
C ILE A 27 2.28 9.90 -9.87
N SER A 28 1.09 10.49 -9.99
CA SER A 28 0.50 10.77 -11.29
C SER A 28 1.41 11.72 -12.09
N PRO A 29 1.44 11.64 -13.43
CA PRO A 29 2.20 12.60 -14.22
C PRO A 29 1.80 14.03 -13.88
N ASP A 30 2.79 14.92 -13.85
CA ASP A 30 2.66 16.36 -13.54
C ASP A 30 2.28 16.73 -12.10
N TYR A 31 2.06 15.77 -11.19
CA TYR A 31 1.84 16.02 -9.75
C TYR A 31 2.94 16.94 -9.17
N PRO A 32 2.60 17.94 -8.32
CA PRO A 32 1.29 18.24 -7.73
C PRO A 32 0.38 19.11 -8.60
N GLY A 33 0.67 19.23 -9.90
CA GLY A 33 -0.24 19.82 -10.87
C GLY A 33 -1.19 18.79 -11.48
N PRO A 34 -2.20 19.25 -12.23
CA PRO A 34 -3.21 18.34 -12.76
C PRO A 34 -2.65 17.31 -13.72
N TYR A 35 -3.12 16.07 -13.61
CA TYR A 35 -2.64 14.99 -14.46
C TYR A 35 -3.19 15.12 -15.90
N PRO A 36 -2.44 14.70 -16.94
CA PRO A 36 -2.92 14.76 -18.31
C PRO A 36 -4.09 13.81 -18.57
N ALA A 37 -4.98 14.20 -19.49
CA ALA A 37 -5.95 13.31 -20.12
C ALA A 37 -5.25 12.20 -20.93
N LEU A 38 -5.94 11.07 -21.13
CA LEU A 38 -5.45 9.90 -21.85
C LEU A 38 -4.15 9.31 -21.28
N THR A 39 -3.97 9.43 -19.97
CA THR A 39 -2.81 8.84 -19.29
C THR A 39 -3.05 7.37 -19.04
N PHE A 40 -2.04 6.55 -19.33
CA PHE A 40 -1.97 5.17 -18.87
C PHE A 40 -0.61 4.92 -18.25
N CYS A 41 -0.60 4.67 -16.94
CA CYS A 41 0.58 4.26 -16.21
C CYS A 41 0.37 2.94 -15.52
N ARG A 42 1.38 2.10 -15.59
CA ARG A 42 1.41 0.82 -14.89
C ARG A 42 2.70 0.73 -14.08
N TRP A 43 2.59 0.38 -12.82
CA TRP A 43 3.73 0.05 -11.98
C TRP A 43 3.57 -1.35 -11.44
N LEU A 44 4.66 -2.12 -11.45
CA LEU A 44 4.69 -3.44 -10.85
C LEU A 44 5.74 -3.49 -9.75
N TYR A 45 5.32 -3.91 -8.57
CA TYR A 45 6.17 -4.10 -7.41
C TYR A 45 6.05 -5.54 -6.91
N GLN A 46 7.20 -6.12 -6.60
CA GLN A 46 7.29 -7.44 -5.99
C GLN A 46 8.32 -7.39 -4.85
N GLY A 47 8.07 -8.16 -3.78
CA GLY A 47 9.08 -8.41 -2.76
C GLY A 47 10.28 -9.16 -3.35
N SER A 48 11.48 -8.93 -2.81
CA SER A 48 12.67 -9.70 -3.20
C SER A 48 12.66 -11.15 -2.71
N SER A 49 11.78 -11.46 -1.75
CA SER A 49 11.47 -12.81 -1.29
C SER A 49 10.03 -12.92 -0.80
N GLU A 50 9.59 -14.14 -0.49
CA GLU A 50 8.27 -14.42 0.07
C GLU A 50 8.07 -13.84 1.48
N GLU A 51 9.15 -13.47 2.16
CA GLU A 51 9.11 -12.84 3.48
C GLU A 51 9.00 -11.31 3.38
N VAL A 52 8.90 -10.73 2.17
CA VAL A 52 8.74 -9.29 2.00
C VAL A 52 7.30 -8.96 1.60
N GLU A 53 6.64 -8.14 2.41
CA GLU A 53 5.34 -7.55 2.12
C GLU A 53 5.48 -6.07 1.83
N MET A 54 4.60 -5.53 1.01
CA MET A 54 4.55 -4.12 0.66
C MET A 54 3.27 -3.51 1.18
N MET A 55 3.38 -2.36 1.82
CA MET A 55 2.25 -1.55 2.27
C MET A 55 2.16 -0.29 1.40
N ILE A 56 1.03 -0.09 0.72
CA ILE A 56 0.75 1.11 -0.06
C ILE A 56 -0.24 2.03 0.66
N SER A 57 0.10 3.31 0.71
CA SER A 57 -0.77 4.40 1.18
C SER A 57 -0.56 5.63 0.31
N CYS A 58 -1.64 6.37 0.03
CA CYS A 58 -1.55 7.66 -0.63
C CYS A 58 -1.68 8.78 0.41
N GLU A 59 -0.68 9.66 0.45
CA GLU A 59 -0.67 10.82 1.35
C GLU A 59 -1.58 11.92 0.81
N GLU A 60 -1.61 12.05 -0.52
CA GLU A 60 -2.44 12.98 -1.26
C GLU A 60 -3.09 12.21 -2.42
N PHE A 61 -4.38 12.44 -2.63
CA PHE A 61 -5.16 11.75 -3.63
C PHE A 61 -6.36 12.62 -4.06
N ASP A 62 -6.38 12.97 -5.34
CA ASP A 62 -7.41 13.79 -5.97
C ASP A 62 -7.55 13.36 -7.44
N LEU A 63 -8.51 12.50 -7.71
CA LEU A 63 -8.89 12.06 -9.06
C LEU A 63 -10.34 12.47 -9.35
N GLU A 64 -10.71 12.48 -10.63
CA GLU A 64 -12.11 12.67 -11.04
C GLU A 64 -13.05 11.73 -10.25
N PRO A 65 -14.04 12.26 -9.51
CA PRO A 65 -14.94 11.44 -8.72
C PRO A 65 -15.97 10.72 -9.61
N ASP A 66 -16.46 9.57 -9.14
CA ASP A 66 -17.42 8.70 -9.85
C ASP A 66 -18.87 9.20 -9.92
N ALA A 67 -19.08 10.52 -9.87
CA ALA A 67 -20.39 11.18 -9.80
C ALA A 67 -21.35 10.63 -8.74
N GLY A 68 -20.86 9.90 -7.73
CA GLY A 68 -21.65 9.32 -6.64
C GLY A 68 -22.24 7.94 -6.93
N GLU A 69 -21.82 7.28 -8.01
CA GLU A 69 -22.34 5.95 -8.42
C GLU A 69 -21.51 4.79 -7.82
N GLY A 70 -20.37 5.05 -7.20
CA GLY A 70 -19.48 4.00 -6.68
C GLY A 70 -18.67 3.29 -7.77
N LEU A 71 -18.54 3.89 -8.95
CA LEU A 71 -18.03 3.24 -10.18
C LEU A 71 -16.84 3.99 -10.78
N CYS A 72 -15.69 3.99 -10.09
CA CYS A 72 -14.45 4.61 -10.59
C CYS A 72 -14.02 4.15 -12.00
N TRP A 73 -14.38 2.92 -12.41
CA TRP A 73 -14.05 2.39 -13.74
C TRP A 73 -14.71 3.13 -14.92
N LEU A 74 -15.71 3.98 -14.65
CA LEU A 74 -16.35 4.84 -15.66
C LEU A 74 -15.60 6.16 -15.91
N GLY A 75 -14.76 6.59 -14.96
CA GLY A 75 -13.99 7.82 -15.00
C GLY A 75 -12.49 7.54 -14.84
N ASP A 76 -11.79 8.46 -14.22
CA ASP A 76 -10.37 8.30 -13.90
C ASP A 76 -10.19 7.43 -12.66
N TYR A 77 -9.15 6.59 -12.64
CA TYR A 77 -8.93 5.70 -11.50
C TYR A 77 -7.48 5.31 -11.31
N LEU A 78 -7.15 5.05 -10.04
CA LEU A 78 -6.01 4.23 -9.65
C LEU A 78 -6.54 2.85 -9.23
N GLN A 79 -6.16 1.79 -9.93
CA GLN A 79 -6.42 0.41 -9.54
C GLN A 79 -5.18 -0.16 -8.84
N ILE A 80 -5.38 -0.78 -7.68
CA ILE A 80 -4.37 -1.55 -6.97
C ILE A 80 -4.76 -3.03 -7.02
N THR A 81 -4.05 -3.81 -7.82
CA THR A 81 -4.15 -5.27 -7.84
C THR A 81 -3.16 -5.86 -6.84
N LYS A 82 -3.65 -6.74 -5.96
CA LYS A 82 -2.94 -7.30 -4.81
C LYS A 82 -2.53 -8.76 -5.01
N SER A 83 -2.89 -9.38 -6.13
CA SER A 83 -2.55 -10.78 -6.41
C SER A 83 -1.96 -10.95 -7.82
N ALA A 84 -1.10 -11.95 -7.98
CA ALA A 84 -0.46 -12.25 -9.26
C ALA A 84 -1.42 -12.88 -10.29
N ASP A 85 -2.55 -13.44 -9.84
CA ASP A 85 -3.64 -13.93 -10.69
C ASP A 85 -4.62 -12.83 -11.12
N PHE A 86 -4.42 -11.60 -10.65
CA PHE A 86 -5.22 -10.41 -10.95
C PHE A 86 -6.68 -10.46 -10.46
N GLU A 87 -7.03 -11.41 -9.59
CA GLU A 87 -8.41 -11.56 -9.09
C GLU A 87 -8.72 -10.66 -7.89
N ASP A 88 -7.71 -10.26 -7.10
CA ASP A 88 -7.87 -9.38 -5.95
C ASP A 88 -7.40 -7.96 -6.28
N PHE A 89 -8.34 -7.03 -6.45
CA PHE A 89 -8.04 -5.63 -6.73
C PHE A 89 -9.05 -4.66 -6.10
N GLU A 90 -8.61 -3.43 -5.90
CA GLU A 90 -9.43 -2.30 -5.48
C GLU A 90 -9.22 -1.14 -6.45
N MET A 91 -10.26 -0.33 -6.69
CA MET A 91 -10.18 0.86 -7.54
C MET A 91 -10.50 2.10 -6.70
N TYR A 92 -9.76 3.17 -6.95
CA TYR A 92 -9.85 4.42 -6.21
C TYR A 92 -9.99 5.59 -7.19
N CYS A 93 -10.85 6.54 -6.83
CA CYS A 93 -11.12 7.79 -7.52
C CYS A 93 -11.65 8.81 -6.48
N GLY A 94 -11.88 10.07 -6.87
CA GLY A 94 -12.22 11.12 -5.91
C GLY A 94 -11.06 11.48 -5.00
N ASP A 95 -11.35 11.79 -3.73
CA ASP A 95 -10.41 12.33 -2.74
C ASP A 95 -9.93 11.31 -1.68
N VAL A 96 -10.31 10.04 -1.83
CA VAL A 96 -9.92 8.96 -0.91
C VAL A 96 -9.17 7.87 -1.65
N GLY A 97 -7.85 7.87 -1.47
CA GLY A 97 -6.95 6.87 -2.03
C GLY A 97 -6.75 5.62 -1.16
N PRO A 98 -5.89 4.68 -1.62
CA PRO A 98 -5.43 3.55 -0.82
C PRO A 98 -4.87 3.98 0.54
N SER A 99 -5.25 3.26 1.60
CA SER A 99 -4.75 3.50 2.96
C SER A 99 -4.36 2.18 3.62
N GLY A 100 -3.05 1.89 3.62
CA GLY A 100 -2.49 0.73 4.29
C GLY A 100 -2.84 -0.61 3.66
N VAL A 101 -2.99 -0.66 2.34
CA VAL A 101 -3.20 -1.91 1.61
C VAL A 101 -1.89 -2.71 1.63
N VAL A 102 -1.96 -3.98 2.06
CA VAL A 102 -0.78 -4.85 2.19
C VAL A 102 -0.84 -5.98 1.16
N SER A 103 0.25 -6.20 0.43
CA SER A 103 0.42 -7.38 -0.41
C SER A 103 1.90 -7.69 -0.71
N LYS A 104 2.20 -8.94 -1.07
CA LYS A 104 3.49 -9.37 -1.64
C LYS A 104 3.65 -9.01 -3.12
N TRP A 105 2.56 -8.68 -3.79
CA TRP A 105 2.51 -8.33 -5.19
C TRP A 105 1.58 -7.14 -5.38
N ILE A 106 2.09 -6.05 -5.93
CA ILE A 106 1.29 -4.85 -6.21
C ILE A 106 1.44 -4.50 -7.68
N GLU A 107 0.32 -4.47 -8.39
CA GLU A 107 0.22 -3.78 -9.67
C GLU A 107 -0.65 -2.54 -9.50
N ALA A 108 -0.05 -1.37 -9.63
CA ALA A 108 -0.77 -0.10 -9.65
C ALA A 108 -1.02 0.32 -11.11
N LYS A 109 -2.28 0.56 -11.48
CA LYS A 109 -2.68 1.03 -12.81
C LYS A 109 -3.42 2.35 -12.68
N PHE A 110 -2.84 3.40 -13.23
CA PHE A 110 -3.51 4.68 -13.38
C PHE A 110 -4.03 4.83 -14.81
N TRP A 111 -5.30 5.18 -14.94
CA TRP A 111 -5.94 5.48 -16.20
C TRP A 111 -6.70 6.80 -16.07
N SER A 112 -6.54 7.69 -17.06
CA SER A 112 -7.40 8.86 -17.22
C SER A 112 -8.06 8.90 -18.59
N ASN A 113 -9.29 9.41 -18.63
CA ASN A 113 -10.10 9.55 -19.82
C ASN A 113 -9.71 10.79 -20.65
N ILE A 114 -10.52 11.14 -21.65
CA ILE A 114 -10.26 12.26 -22.58
C ILE A 114 -10.70 13.63 -22.07
N TRP A 115 -11.45 13.69 -20.98
CA TRP A 115 -12.04 14.92 -20.47
C TRP A 115 -11.00 15.78 -19.74
N ASN A 116 -11.30 17.07 -19.54
CA ASN A 116 -10.34 17.99 -18.92
C ASN A 116 -10.17 17.64 -17.44
N ASN A 117 -8.95 17.30 -17.06
CA ASN A 117 -8.65 16.83 -15.72
C ASN A 117 -8.06 17.99 -14.92
N GLU A 118 -8.89 18.64 -14.10
CA GLU A 118 -8.50 19.74 -13.23
C GLU A 118 -8.04 19.26 -11.84
N PHE A 119 -7.87 17.95 -11.66
CA PHE A 119 -7.56 17.28 -10.40
C PHE A 119 -6.05 17.04 -10.26
N ASP A 120 -5.52 17.26 -9.06
CA ASP A 120 -4.07 17.33 -8.81
C ASP A 120 -3.38 15.95 -8.88
N GLY A 121 -4.15 14.86 -8.85
CA GLY A 121 -3.66 13.50 -8.97
C GLY A 121 -3.29 12.88 -7.63
N PHE A 122 -2.24 12.07 -7.60
CA PHE A 122 -1.88 11.32 -6.38
C PHE A 122 -0.39 11.30 -6.12
N ASN A 123 -0.06 11.15 -4.84
CA ASN A 123 1.26 10.80 -4.36
C ASN A 123 1.14 9.66 -3.34
N CYS A 124 1.59 8.48 -3.77
CA CYS A 124 1.51 7.28 -2.97
C CYS A 124 2.88 6.74 -2.63
N THR A 125 3.00 6.21 -1.43
CA THR A 125 4.21 5.60 -0.88
C THR A 125 3.98 4.11 -0.73
N ILE A 126 4.94 3.31 -1.19
CA ILE A 126 5.02 1.87 -0.95
C ILE A 126 6.22 1.61 -0.06
N THR A 127 6.00 0.97 1.08
CA THR A 127 7.07 0.54 1.99
C THR A 127 7.11 -0.98 2.05
N ALA A 128 8.29 -1.54 1.79
CA ALA A 128 8.56 -2.96 1.92
C ALA A 128 8.97 -3.30 3.36
N VAL A 129 8.25 -4.22 3.98
CA VAL A 129 8.44 -4.68 5.35
C VAL A 129 8.67 -6.18 5.38
N ALA A 130 9.38 -6.66 6.39
CA ALA A 130 9.47 -8.11 6.60
C ALA A 130 8.12 -8.62 7.10
N ASN A 131 7.53 -9.58 6.39
CA ASN A 131 6.50 -10.45 6.91
C ASN A 131 7.15 -11.31 7.99
N THR A 132 7.14 -10.81 9.22
CA THR A 132 7.42 -11.61 10.39
C THR A 132 6.21 -12.49 10.62
N GLY A 133 6.02 -13.49 9.77
CA GLY A 133 5.07 -14.56 10.00
C GLY A 133 5.28 -14.99 11.44
N ASN A 134 4.21 -14.98 12.24
CA ASN A 134 4.27 -15.33 13.64
C ASN A 134 4.79 -16.77 13.75
N SER A 135 6.11 -16.93 13.75
CA SER A 135 6.79 -18.15 14.13
C SER A 135 6.73 -18.19 15.64
N THR A 136 5.52 -18.41 16.16
CA THR A 136 5.37 -19.13 17.43
C THR A 136 5.90 -20.55 17.18
N SER A 137 7.23 -20.68 17.16
CA SER A 137 7.88 -21.91 17.57
C SER A 137 7.37 -22.19 18.98
N GLY A 138 6.55 -23.23 19.11
CA GLY A 138 5.91 -23.62 20.36
C GLY A 138 6.92 -23.75 21.49
N GLY A 139 6.91 -22.77 22.38
CA GLY A 139 7.30 -22.92 23.76
C GLY A 139 6.03 -22.78 24.58
N SER A 140 5.43 -23.90 24.98
CA SER A 140 4.38 -23.91 25.99
C SER A 140 4.91 -23.21 27.23
N ILE A 141 4.41 -22.00 27.52
CA ILE A 141 4.67 -21.36 28.81
C ILE A 141 3.68 -22.01 29.77
N ASP A 142 4.16 -22.99 30.53
CA ASP A 142 3.42 -23.54 31.66
C ASP A 142 3.21 -22.42 32.69
N VAL A 143 2.07 -21.72 32.62
CA VAL A 143 1.60 -20.86 33.71
C VAL A 143 0.93 -21.75 34.74
N SER A 144 1.76 -22.51 35.45
CA SER A 144 1.38 -23.18 36.68
C SER A 144 2.25 -22.68 37.82
N SER A 145 1.57 -22.22 38.87
CA SER A 145 2.04 -22.01 40.23
C SER A 145 2.87 -20.75 40.53
N SER A 146 2.19 -19.72 41.05
CA SER A 146 2.23 -19.44 42.50
C SER A 146 1.43 -18.18 42.82
N LEU A 147 0.18 -18.36 43.28
CA LEU A 147 -0.50 -17.30 44.02
C LEU A 147 0.22 -17.17 45.38
N PRO A 148 0.59 -15.96 45.82
CA PRO A 148 1.09 -15.77 47.19
C PRO A 148 -0.03 -16.09 48.21
N PRO A 149 0.31 -16.62 49.39
CA PRO A 149 -0.68 -16.92 50.42
C PRO A 149 -1.35 -15.64 50.93
N PRO A 150 -2.61 -15.71 51.40
CA PRO A 150 -3.28 -14.56 52.00
C PRO A 150 -2.57 -14.16 53.30
N VAL A 151 -2.21 -12.88 53.41
CA VAL A 151 -1.68 -12.28 54.64
C VAL A 151 -2.79 -12.27 55.68
N SER A 152 -2.55 -12.94 56.81
CA SER A 152 -3.38 -12.85 58.00
C SER A 152 -3.16 -11.52 58.71
N SER A 153 -4.21 -10.72 58.85
CA SER A 153 -4.21 -9.57 59.76
C SER A 153 -4.72 -10.00 61.14
N GLN A 154 -3.81 -10.15 62.10
CA GLN A 154 -4.09 -9.90 63.52
C GLN A 154 -3.35 -8.61 63.88
N THR A 155 -3.98 -7.54 64.35
CA THR A 155 -4.37 -7.25 65.74
C THR A 155 -4.98 -5.83 65.69
N LYS A 156 -6.07 -5.49 66.38
CA LYS A 156 -6.30 -5.43 67.83
C LYS A 156 -7.81 -5.36 68.09
#